data_AF-A0A1F6P381-F1
#
_entry.id   AF-A0A1F6P381-F1
#
_cell.length_a   1.000
_cell.length_b   1.000
_cell.length_c   1.000
_cell.angle_alpha   90.00
_cell.angle_beta   90.00
_cell.angle_gamma   90.00
#
_symmetry.space_group_name_H-M   'P 1'
#
loop_
_entity.id
_entity.type
_entity.pdbx_description
1 polymer ?
#
loop_
_entity_poly.entity_id
_entity_poly.type
_entity_poly.pdbx_seq_one_letter_code
_entity_poly.pdbx_strand_id
1 'polypeptide(L)'
;MSTPFLTHEKVHGIYRACLSNGFDDTKSCKTVELNKKRVAMSEFRLRINTPIIRDMLLQLPESFLETIDEKGAPISKATIDKNGRLWTILFSYVEELCMLGLGIGMVKIVPAETGNPRQINIVINQQHGRC
;
A
#
# COMPACT_ATOMS: atom_id res chain seq x y z
N MET A 1 13.65 -14.00 -14.79
CA MET A 1 12.19 -14.06 -14.55
C MET A 1 11.67 -12.64 -14.58
N SER A 2 10.74 -12.33 -15.48
CA SER A 2 10.16 -10.99 -15.63
C SER A 2 9.33 -10.67 -14.39
N THR A 3 9.68 -9.63 -13.65
CA THR A 3 8.88 -9.15 -12.52
C THR A 3 7.49 -8.79 -13.03
N PRO A 4 6.40 -9.35 -12.47
CA PRO A 4 5.06 -9.06 -12.96
C PRO A 4 4.76 -7.58 -12.80
N PHE A 5 4.29 -6.93 -13.88
CA PHE A 5 3.90 -5.53 -13.87
C PHE A 5 2.85 -5.25 -12.79
N LEU A 6 3.00 -4.10 -12.13
CA LEU A 6 1.97 -3.50 -11.28
C LEU A 6 0.80 -3.09 -12.19
N THR A 7 -0.40 -3.59 -11.88
CA THR A 7 -1.62 -3.19 -12.60
C THR A 7 -2.75 -2.99 -11.61
N HIS A 8 -3.71 -2.14 -11.98
CA HIS A 8 -4.83 -1.81 -11.12
C HIS A 8 -5.75 -3.01 -10.86
N GLU A 9 -5.92 -3.93 -11.82
CA GLU A 9 -6.76 -5.13 -11.65
C GLU A 9 -6.20 -6.05 -10.56
N LYS A 10 -4.87 -6.22 -10.52
CA LYS A 10 -4.19 -7.00 -9.49
C LYS A 10 -4.34 -6.38 -8.11
N VAL A 11 -4.08 -5.07 -8.00
CA VAL A 11 -4.23 -4.33 -6.74
C VAL A 11 -5.66 -4.48 -6.22
N HIS A 12 -6.65 -4.21 -7.07
CA HIS A 12 -8.05 -4.27 -6.69
C HIS A 12 -8.50 -5.68 -6.32
N GLY A 13 -8.05 -6.70 -7.06
CA GLY A 13 -8.34 -8.10 -6.76
C GLY A 13 -7.84 -8.52 -5.38
N ILE A 14 -6.59 -8.18 -5.04
CA ILE A 14 -6.00 -8.48 -3.74
C ILE A 14 -6.66 -7.66 -2.63
N TYR A 15 -6.94 -6.39 -2.90
CA TYR A 15 -7.65 -5.50 -1.96
C TYR A 15 -8.99 -6.10 -1.57
N ARG A 16 -9.84 -6.45 -2.54
CA ARG A 16 -11.15 -7.08 -2.27
C ARG A 16 -11.02 -8.43 -1.57
N ALA A 17 -10.02 -9.23 -1.93
CA ALA A 17 -9.77 -10.49 -1.26
C ALA A 17 -9.45 -10.28 0.23
N CYS A 18 -8.69 -9.23 0.58
CA CYS A 18 -8.29 -8.93 1.95
C CYS A 18 -9.37 -8.22 2.79
N LEU A 19 -10.41 -7.64 2.18
CA LEU A 19 -11.51 -7.03 2.93
C LEU A 19 -12.24 -8.08 3.78
N SER A 20 -12.58 -7.70 5.01
CA SER A 20 -13.47 -8.50 5.84
C SER A 20 -14.88 -8.46 5.27
N ASN A 21 -15.51 -9.62 5.12
CA ASN A 21 -16.87 -9.74 4.62
C ASN A 21 -17.91 -9.97 5.72
N GLY A 22 -17.51 -9.92 7.00
CA GLY A 22 -18.39 -10.04 8.18
C GLY A 22 -19.00 -11.42 8.42
N PHE A 23 -19.21 -12.22 7.37
CA PHE A 23 -19.82 -13.56 7.44
C PHE A 23 -18.80 -14.68 7.68
N ASP A 24 -17.53 -14.48 7.32
CA ASP A 24 -16.51 -15.54 7.26
C ASP A 24 -15.32 -15.28 8.22
N ASP A 25 -15.29 -14.12 8.89
CA ASP A 25 -14.23 -13.72 9.79
C ASP A 25 -14.65 -13.88 11.26
N THR A 26 -14.73 -15.13 11.73
CA THR A 26 -14.62 -15.43 13.17
C THR A 26 -13.18 -15.23 13.69
N LYS A 27 -12.27 -14.85 12.79
CA LYS A 27 -10.84 -14.61 13.03
C LYS A 27 -10.53 -13.11 13.04
N SER A 28 -9.41 -12.76 13.67
CA SER A 28 -8.96 -11.38 13.89
C SER A 28 -9.00 -10.52 12.62
N CYS A 29 -9.55 -9.32 12.78
CA CYS A 29 -9.57 -8.28 11.75
C CYS A 29 -8.68 -7.12 12.18
N LYS A 30 -7.95 -6.56 11.21
CA LYS A 30 -7.17 -5.34 11.39
C LYS A 30 -7.89 -4.18 10.72
N THR A 31 -8.13 -3.13 11.48
CA THR A 31 -8.64 -1.87 10.93
C THR A 31 -7.49 -1.09 10.31
N VAL A 32 -7.65 -0.71 9.05
CA VAL A 32 -6.71 0.14 8.30
C VAL A 32 -7.39 1.45 7.97
N GLU A 33 -6.68 2.56 8.16
CA GLU A 33 -7.19 3.90 7.86
C GLU A 33 -6.21 4.69 6.98
N LEU A 34 -6.74 5.32 5.95
CA LEU A 34 -6.02 6.22 5.04
C LEU A 34 -6.97 7.32 4.56
N ASN A 35 -6.58 8.58 4.70
CA ASN A 35 -7.37 9.72 4.20
C ASN A 35 -8.85 9.71 4.64
N LYS A 36 -9.12 9.43 5.93
CA LYS A 36 -10.47 9.25 6.52
C LYS A 36 -11.27 8.05 6.00
N LYS A 37 -10.75 7.28 5.04
CA LYS A 37 -11.31 5.98 4.67
C LYS A 37 -10.81 4.94 5.65
N ARG A 38 -11.73 4.22 6.27
CA ARG A 38 -11.45 3.16 7.22
C ARG A 38 -12.04 1.86 6.71
N VAL A 39 -11.24 0.81 6.68
CA VAL A 39 -11.66 -0.53 6.26
C VAL A 39 -11.19 -1.60 7.25
N ALA A 40 -12.00 -2.62 7.44
CA ALA A 40 -11.61 -3.82 8.17
C ALA A 40 -11.05 -4.84 7.18
N MET A 41 -9.85 -5.33 7.45
CA MET A 41 -9.18 -6.35 6.64
C MET A 41 -8.94 -7.62 7.45
N SER A 42 -9.14 -8.77 6.82
CA SER A 42 -8.87 -10.09 7.42
C SER A 42 -7.37 -10.29 7.58
N GLU A 43 -6.88 -10.46 8.82
CA GLU A 43 -5.44 -10.61 9.09
C GLU A 43 -4.86 -11.86 8.43
N PHE A 44 -5.65 -12.94 8.37
CA PHE A 44 -5.26 -14.18 7.70
C PHE A 44 -5.01 -13.96 6.20
N ARG A 45 -5.92 -13.25 5.53
CA ARG A 45 -5.82 -12.98 4.10
C ARG A 45 -4.71 -11.99 3.80
N LEU A 46 -4.50 -10.99 4.66
CA LEU A 46 -3.33 -10.10 4.58
C LEU A 46 -2.04 -10.91 4.64
N ARG A 47 -1.90 -11.83 5.60
CA ARG A 47 -0.69 -12.67 5.75
C ARG A 47 -0.41 -13.53 4.53
N ILE A 48 -1.44 -14.17 3.95
CA ILE A 48 -1.31 -14.97 2.73
C ILE A 48 -0.83 -14.11 1.56
N ASN A 49 -1.37 -12.90 1.44
CA ASN A 49 -1.05 -12.00 0.34
C ASN A 49 0.18 -11.11 0.60
N THR A 50 0.83 -11.20 1.77
CA THR A 50 2.02 -10.39 2.09
C THR A 50 3.10 -10.42 1.01
N PRO A 51 3.50 -11.59 0.44
CA PRO A 51 4.55 -11.62 -0.59
C PRO A 51 4.18 -10.83 -1.84
N ILE A 52 2.95 -10.98 -2.34
CA ILE A 52 2.51 -10.27 -3.56
C ILE A 52 2.27 -8.78 -3.29
N ILE A 53 1.76 -8.41 -2.10
CA ILE A 53 1.62 -7.00 -1.69
C ILE A 53 3.00 -6.33 -1.63
N ARG A 54 3.98 -7.01 -1.03
CA ARG A 54 5.37 -6.56 -0.99
C ARG A 54 5.92 -6.33 -2.39
N ASP A 55 5.78 -7.30 -3.28
CA ASP A 55 6.27 -7.20 -4.65
C ASP A 55 5.66 -6.03 -5.41
N MET A 56 4.35 -5.77 -5.21
CA MET A 56 3.66 -4.61 -5.79
C MET A 56 4.17 -3.28 -5.23
N LEU A 57 4.36 -3.17 -3.91
CA LEU A 57 4.92 -1.96 -3.28
C LEU A 57 6.34 -1.67 -3.78
N LEU A 58 7.15 -2.71 -4.00
CA LEU A 58 8.51 -2.58 -4.54
C LEU A 58 8.56 -2.29 -6.06
N GLN A 59 7.40 -2.16 -6.72
CA GLN A 59 7.33 -1.55 -8.05
C GLN A 59 7.16 -0.03 -7.99
N LEU A 60 6.89 0.57 -6.83
CA LEU A 60 6.80 2.03 -6.72
C LEU A 60 8.20 2.68 -6.82
N PRO A 61 8.29 3.95 -7.25
CA PRO A 61 9.55 4.67 -7.38
C PRO A 61 10.38 4.68 -6.08
N GLU A 62 11.70 4.73 -6.21
CA GLU A 62 12.62 4.70 -5.05
C GLU A 62 12.39 5.84 -4.05
N SER A 63 11.78 6.95 -4.48
CA SER A 63 11.38 8.05 -3.59
C SER A 63 10.39 7.64 -2.50
N PHE A 64 9.72 6.50 -2.65
CA PHE A 64 8.83 5.93 -1.64
C PHE A 64 9.57 5.02 -0.65
N LEU A 65 10.79 4.58 -0.93
CA LEU A 65 11.52 3.69 -0.05
C LEU A 65 12.05 4.45 1.17
N GLU A 66 12.08 3.78 2.31
CA GLU A 66 12.61 4.34 3.56
C GLU A 66 14.11 4.65 3.41
N THR A 67 14.46 5.92 3.54
CA THR A 67 15.82 6.45 3.59
C THR A 67 16.15 6.95 5.00
N ILE A 68 17.42 7.18 5.30
CA ILE A 68 17.89 7.72 6.59
C ILE A 68 17.13 9.01 6.98
N ASP A 69 16.75 9.84 6.01
CA ASP A 69 16.08 11.12 6.24
C ASP A 69 14.53 11.06 6.23
N GLU A 70 13.92 9.87 6.18
CA GLU A 70 12.45 9.57 6.30
C GLU A 70 11.44 10.55 5.65
N LYS A 71 11.77 11.20 4.51
CA LYS A 71 10.87 12.22 3.92
C LYS A 71 9.62 11.63 3.24
N GLY A 72 9.70 10.37 2.81
CA GLY A 72 8.68 9.71 2.01
C GLY A 72 8.39 10.46 0.70
N ALA A 73 7.32 10.04 0.02
CA ALA A 73 6.83 10.73 -1.18
C ALA A 73 5.31 10.92 -1.13
N PRO A 74 4.77 11.95 -1.81
CA PRO A 74 3.34 12.17 -1.89
C PRO A 74 2.65 10.96 -2.51
N ILE A 75 1.60 10.46 -1.87
CA ILE A 75 0.82 9.32 -2.36
C ILE A 75 0.32 9.54 -3.80
N SER A 76 0.04 10.79 -4.20
CA SER A 76 -0.39 11.13 -5.57
C SER A 76 0.63 10.79 -6.66
N LYS A 77 1.92 10.66 -6.31
CA LYS A 77 2.97 10.25 -7.26
C LYS A 77 3.04 8.74 -7.48
N ALA A 78 2.31 7.95 -6.70
CA ALA A 78 2.34 6.49 -6.77
C ALA A 78 1.49 5.92 -7.91
N THR A 79 1.00 6.73 -8.87
CA THR A 79 0.35 6.25 -10.11
C THR A 79 1.34 5.74 -11.16
N ILE A 80 2.62 6.09 -10.99
CA ILE A 80 3.72 5.73 -11.88
C ILE A 80 4.61 4.71 -11.15
N ASP A 81 5.03 3.66 -11.85
CA ASP A 81 5.97 2.66 -11.34
C ASP A 81 7.43 3.15 -11.41
N LYS A 82 8.37 2.39 -10.83
CA LYS A 82 9.81 2.70 -10.82
C LYS A 82 10.45 2.74 -12.21
N ASN A 83 9.80 2.20 -13.23
CA ASN A 83 10.27 2.24 -14.62
C ASN A 83 9.64 3.41 -15.41
N GLY A 84 8.91 4.32 -14.73
CA GLY A 84 8.25 5.46 -15.36
C GLY A 84 6.93 5.10 -16.06
N ARG A 85 6.36 3.92 -15.83
CA ARG A 85 5.10 3.49 -16.48
C ARG A 85 3.91 3.82 -15.61
N LEU A 86 2.88 4.40 -16.22
CA LEU A 86 1.60 4.63 -15.57
C LEU A 86 0.86 3.30 -15.42
N TRP A 87 0.64 2.85 -14.18
CA TRP A 87 -0.09 1.60 -13.90
C TRP A 87 -1.58 1.85 -13.58
N THR A 88 -1.93 3.09 -13.26
CA THR A 88 -3.30 3.55 -13.07
C THR A 88 -3.42 5.06 -13.28
N ILE A 89 -4.54 5.52 -13.85
CA ILE A 89 -4.96 6.93 -13.82
C ILE A 89 -5.86 7.25 -12.63
N LEU A 90 -6.41 6.23 -11.97
CA LEU A 90 -7.38 6.37 -10.88
C LEU A 90 -6.67 6.30 -9.54
N PHE A 91 -6.81 7.37 -8.76
CA PHE A 91 -6.22 7.50 -7.44
C PHE A 91 -6.78 6.50 -6.41
N SER A 92 -8.01 6.01 -6.61
CA SER A 92 -8.60 4.98 -5.73
C SER A 92 -7.75 3.71 -5.67
N TYR A 93 -7.18 3.26 -6.78
CA TYR A 93 -6.32 2.07 -6.79
C TYR A 93 -4.97 2.32 -6.09
N VAL A 94 -4.48 3.56 -6.11
CA VAL A 94 -3.31 3.95 -5.32
C VAL A 94 -3.63 3.86 -3.82
N GLU A 95 -4.78 4.37 -3.41
CA GLU A 95 -5.24 4.26 -2.02
C GLU A 95 -5.40 2.80 -1.57
N GLU A 96 -5.95 1.94 -2.43
CA GLU A 96 -6.07 0.49 -2.15
C GLU A 96 -4.70 -0.17 -1.94
N LEU A 97 -3.71 0.10 -2.80
CA LEU A 97 -2.34 -0.40 -2.63
C LEU A 97 -1.71 0.10 -1.32
N CYS A 98 -1.92 1.37 -0.98
CA CYS A 98 -1.41 1.95 0.26
C CYS A 98 -2.08 1.34 1.49
N MET A 99 -3.40 1.09 1.46
CA MET A 99 -4.12 0.41 2.52
C MET A 99 -3.63 -1.03 2.70
N LEU A 100 -3.37 -1.76 1.62
CA LEU A 100 -2.75 -3.09 1.70
C LEU A 100 -1.38 -3.02 2.39
N GLY A 101 -0.55 -2.03 2.01
CA GLY A 101 0.75 -1.79 2.62
C GLY A 101 0.69 -1.43 4.11
N LEU A 102 -0.28 -0.61 4.52
CA LEU A 102 -0.56 -0.30 5.94
C LEU A 102 -1.05 -1.56 6.68
N GLY A 103 -1.87 -2.36 6.02
CA GLY A 103 -2.38 -3.64 6.51
C GLY A 103 -1.25 -4.60 6.88
N ILE A 104 -0.26 -4.75 6.01
CA ILE A 104 0.92 -5.61 6.26
C ILE A 104 2.07 -4.93 7.03
N GLY A 105 1.94 -3.64 7.35
CA GLY A 105 2.94 -2.88 8.11
C GLY A 105 4.18 -2.44 7.31
N MET A 106 4.12 -2.52 5.97
CA MET A 106 5.21 -2.05 5.11
C MET A 106 5.09 -0.57 4.74
N VAL A 107 3.90 0.01 4.80
CA VAL A 107 3.69 1.45 4.53
C VAL A 107 3.51 2.19 5.84
N LYS A 108 4.15 3.37 5.96
CA LYS A 108 3.89 4.35 7.02
C LYS A 108 3.46 5.66 6.39
N ILE A 109 2.54 6.36 7.05
CA ILE A 109 2.16 7.74 6.69
C ILE A 109 3.12 8.69 7.42
N VAL A 110 3.72 9.62 6.69
CA VAL A 110 4.65 10.62 7.25
C VAL A 110 4.12 12.04 6.98
N PRO A 111 4.43 13.01 7.86
CA PRO A 111 4.04 14.41 7.64
C PRO A 111 4.63 14.96 6.33
N ALA A 112 3.88 15.82 5.65
CA ALA A 112 4.43 16.57 4.52
C ALA A 112 5.36 17.70 5.04
N GLU A 113 6.59 17.79 4.51
CA GLU A 113 7.55 18.85 4.86
C GLU A 113 7.00 20.26 4.56
N THR A 114 6.09 20.39 3.59
CA THR A 114 5.62 21.67 3.05
C THR A 114 4.50 22.34 3.86
N GLY A 115 4.14 21.82 5.04
CA GLY A 115 3.09 22.43 5.87
C GLY A 115 1.68 22.37 5.27
N ASN A 116 1.48 21.65 4.15
CA ASN A 116 0.16 21.40 3.59
C ASN A 116 -0.49 20.19 4.29
N PRO A 117 -1.46 20.40 5.19
CA PRO A 117 -2.06 19.31 5.98
C PRO A 117 -2.93 18.35 5.15
N ARG A 118 -3.17 18.67 3.86
CA ARG A 118 -3.94 17.84 2.94
C ARG A 118 -3.07 16.89 2.12
N GLN A 119 -1.76 17.09 2.11
CA GLN A 119 -0.84 16.21 1.40
C GLN A 119 -0.45 15.04 2.30
N ILE A 120 -0.72 13.82 1.84
CA ILE A 120 -0.34 12.59 2.53
C ILE A 120 0.94 12.09 1.89
N ASN A 121 2.03 12.07 2.66
CA ASN A 121 3.24 11.38 2.25
C ASN A 121 3.24 9.96 2.83
N ILE A 122 3.80 9.04 2.07
CA ILE A 122 4.01 7.66 2.51
C ILE A 122 5.45 7.23 2.30
N VAL A 123 5.88 6.30 3.14
CA VAL A 123 7.18 5.64 3.05
C VAL A 123 7.01 4.13 3.17
N ILE A 124 7.83 3.37 2.44
CA ILE A 124 7.81 1.91 2.36
C ILE A 124 9.04 1.38 3.10
N ASN A 125 8.79 0.74 4.24
CA ASN A 125 9.80 0.06 5.03
C ASN A 125 10.05 -1.35 4.45
N GLN A 126 11.26 -1.58 3.94
CA GLN A 126 11.63 -2.86 3.33
C GLN A 126 11.99 -3.95 4.35
N GLN A 127 12.17 -3.59 5.62
CA GLN A 127 12.60 -4.47 6.71
C GLN A 127 11.42 -5.14 7.45
N HIS A 128 10.22 -4.56 7.40
CA HIS A 128 9.00 -5.07 8.03
C HIS A 128 8.34 -6.22 7.24
N GLY A 129 9.13 -7.26 6.97
CA GLY A 129 8.71 -8.46 6.23
C GLY A 129 9.66 -9.64 6.41
N ARG A 130 10.47 -9.64 7.47
CA ARG A 130 11.27 -10.77 7.95
C ARG A 130 10.66 -11.26 9.26
N CYS A 131 9.54 -11.95 9.17
CA CYS A 131 9.07 -12.86 10.22
C CYS A 131 8.91 -14.23 9.59
#